data_AF-A0A1H4J4G4-F1
#
_entry.id   AF-A0A1H4J4G4-F1
#
_cell.length_a   1.000
_cell.length_b   1.000
_cell.length_c   1.000
_cell.angle_alpha   90.00
_cell.angle_beta   90.00
_cell.angle_gamma   90.00
#
_symmetry.space_group_name_H-M   'P 1'
#
loop_
_entity.id
_entity.type
_entity.pdbx_description
1 polymer ?
#
loop_
_entity_poly.entity_id
_entity_poly.type
_entity_poly.pdbx_seq_one_letter_code
_entity_poly.pdbx_strand_id
1 'polypeptide(L)'
;MRNPAESQDEDDDGPIWEPVKLTPYDRRRIELRDLEAKRDAIQSKAELTGDDQRQLALLAPLIDKAQARFDREGKRALDDTFRKRRGIDEWRAGAGRDEYNAARRSRETPNADLSDLTPDQKKRRKLDQVADNRWMKRCRDNGWPEPRIQAELMVRVRQREEDRAEKVTEDATEAAMRDNPTFGMF
;
A
#
# COMPACT_ATOMS: atom_id res chain seq x y z
N MET A 1 -60.85 -2.82 -33.28
CA MET A 1 -59.86 -2.51 -32.22
C MET A 1 -59.01 -3.75 -31.97
N ARG A 2 -57.71 -3.70 -32.28
CA ARG A 2 -56.62 -4.45 -31.63
C ARG A 2 -55.32 -3.69 -31.94
N ASN A 3 -54.67 -3.17 -30.90
CA ASN A 3 -53.38 -2.50 -30.99
C ASN A 3 -52.29 -3.55 -31.28
N PRO A 4 -51.34 -3.32 -32.20
CA PRO A 4 -50.19 -4.19 -32.43
C PRO A 4 -48.98 -3.77 -31.57
N ALA A 5 -49.22 -3.28 -30.35
CA ALA A 5 -48.17 -2.89 -29.41
C ALA A 5 -47.92 -3.99 -28.36
N GLU A 6 -47.85 -5.25 -28.82
CA GLU A 6 -47.15 -6.30 -28.09
C GLU A 6 -45.66 -6.13 -28.43
N SER A 7 -45.03 -5.13 -27.81
CA SER A 7 -43.57 -5.12 -27.69
C SER A 7 -43.19 -6.36 -26.90
N GLN A 8 -42.58 -7.30 -27.60
CA GLN A 8 -41.83 -8.39 -27.00
C GLN A 8 -40.70 -7.74 -26.18
N ASP A 9 -40.93 -7.55 -24.89
CA ASP A 9 -39.85 -7.50 -23.91
C ASP A 9 -39.27 -8.91 -23.85
N GLU A 10 -38.46 -9.25 -24.86
CA GLU A 10 -37.50 -10.34 -24.75
C GLU A 10 -36.44 -9.88 -23.75
N ASP A 11 -36.63 -10.29 -22.50
CA ASP A 11 -35.56 -10.42 -21.52
C ASP A 11 -34.51 -11.41 -22.08
N ASP A 12 -33.71 -10.95 -23.05
CA ASP A 12 -32.48 -11.60 -23.48
C ASP A 12 -31.43 -11.36 -22.38
N ASP A 13 -31.67 -11.98 -21.23
CA ASP A 13 -30.66 -12.26 -20.22
C ASP A 13 -29.74 -13.35 -20.80
N GLY A 14 -28.98 -12.96 -21.82
CA GLY A 14 -27.93 -13.79 -22.41
C GLY A 14 -26.95 -14.27 -21.34
N PRO A 15 -26.20 -15.35 -21.59
CA PRO A 15 -25.30 -15.93 -20.59
C PRO A 15 -24.38 -14.86 -19.98
N ILE A 16 -24.50 -14.64 -18.67
CA ILE A 16 -23.61 -13.74 -17.93
C ILE A 16 -22.24 -14.42 -17.87
N TRP A 17 -21.38 -14.08 -18.83
CA TRP A 17 -19.99 -14.53 -18.83
C TRP A 17 -19.24 -13.87 -17.68
N GLU A 18 -18.52 -14.68 -16.89
CA GLU A 18 -17.64 -14.13 -15.86
C GLU A 18 -16.64 -13.15 -16.50
N PRO A 19 -16.43 -11.96 -15.92
CA PRO A 19 -15.52 -10.99 -16.48
C PRO A 19 -14.11 -11.58 -16.55
N VAL A 20 -13.53 -11.59 -17.75
CA VAL A 20 -12.18 -12.11 -17.99
C VAL A 20 -11.18 -11.31 -17.14
N LYS A 21 -10.65 -11.94 -16.09
CA LYS A 21 -9.67 -11.33 -15.19
C LYS A 21 -8.32 -11.26 -15.88
N LEU A 22 -8.01 -10.11 -16.48
CA LEU A 22 -6.71 -9.86 -17.10
C LEU A 22 -5.58 -10.00 -16.07
N THR A 23 -4.56 -10.79 -16.42
CA THR A 23 -3.38 -10.89 -15.57
C THR A 23 -2.60 -9.56 -15.59
N PRO A 24 -1.79 -9.24 -14.56
CA PRO A 24 -0.84 -8.14 -14.59
C PRO A 24 0.01 -8.14 -15.86
N TYR A 25 0.45 -9.30 -16.34
CA TYR A 25 1.19 -9.42 -17.60
C TYR A 25 0.35 -8.90 -18.78
N ASP A 26 -0.90 -9.37 -18.91
CA ASP A 26 -1.80 -8.94 -19.99
C ASP A 26 -2.08 -7.44 -19.92
N ARG A 27 -2.30 -6.90 -18.71
CA ARG A 27 -2.50 -5.46 -18.50
C ARG A 27 -1.29 -4.64 -18.95
N ARG A 28 -0.06 -5.08 -18.64
CA ARG A 28 1.16 -4.39 -19.10
C ARG A 28 1.35 -4.49 -20.61
N ARG A 29 0.99 -5.64 -21.19
CA ARG A 29 1.03 -5.83 -22.64
C ARG A 29 0.06 -4.89 -23.36
N ILE A 30 -1.17 -4.74 -22.85
CA ILE A 30 -2.17 -3.82 -23.39
C ILE A 30 -1.68 -2.37 -23.26
N GLU A 31 -1.19 -1.97 -22.08
CA GLU A 31 -0.62 -0.63 -21.85
C GLU A 31 0.47 -0.27 -22.87
N LEU A 32 1.41 -1.19 -23.11
CA LEU A 32 2.47 -1.00 -24.10
C LEU A 32 1.90 -0.87 -25.51
N ARG A 33 1.01 -1.79 -25.91
CA ARG A 33 0.39 -1.78 -27.24
C ARG A 33 -0.40 -0.51 -27.52
N ASP A 34 -1.14 -0.01 -26.53
CA ASP A 34 -1.95 1.19 -26.68
C ASP A 34 -1.07 2.44 -26.89
N LEU A 35 0.08 2.50 -26.23
CA LEU A 35 1.04 3.60 -26.41
C LEU A 35 1.76 3.51 -27.76
N GLU A 36 2.16 2.30 -28.17
CA GLU A 36 2.75 2.06 -29.50
C GLU A 36 1.75 2.39 -30.62
N ALA A 37 0.50 1.95 -30.50
CA ALA A 37 -0.55 2.26 -31.46
C ALA A 37 -0.81 3.77 -31.59
N LYS A 38 -0.76 4.52 -30.49
CA LYS A 38 -0.85 5.99 -30.51
C LYS A 38 0.33 6.63 -31.23
N ARG A 39 1.56 6.14 -30.99
CA ARG A 39 2.74 6.61 -31.72
C ARG A 39 2.61 6.32 -33.21
N ASP A 40 2.25 5.10 -33.57
CA ASP A 40 2.17 4.64 -34.95
C ASP A 40 1.07 5.41 -35.71
N ALA A 41 -0.07 5.69 -35.08
CA ALA A 41 -1.14 6.51 -35.66
C ALA A 41 -0.71 7.96 -35.95
N ILE A 42 0.18 8.53 -35.14
CA ILE A 42 0.75 9.86 -35.40
C ILE A 42 1.78 9.79 -36.53
N GLN A 43 2.65 8.76 -36.52
CA GLN A 43 3.68 8.56 -37.54
C GLN A 43 3.11 8.20 -38.92
N SER A 44 1.92 7.59 -38.98
CA SER A 44 1.25 7.25 -40.24
C SER A 44 0.64 8.45 -40.96
N LYS A 45 0.64 9.65 -40.37
CA LYS A 45 0.16 10.87 -41.02
C LYS A 45 1.14 11.30 -42.12
N ALA A 46 0.61 11.73 -43.27
CA ALA A 46 1.41 12.13 -44.43
C ALA A 46 2.29 13.36 -44.15
N GLU A 47 1.81 14.30 -43.32
CA GLU A 47 2.56 15.46 -42.85
C GLU A 47 2.45 15.54 -41.33
N LEU A 48 3.59 15.65 -40.66
CA LEU A 48 3.67 15.79 -39.21
C LEU A 48 3.62 17.27 -38.84
N THR A 49 2.61 17.66 -38.06
CA THR A 49 2.54 19.02 -37.51
C THR A 49 3.53 19.20 -36.35
N GLY A 50 3.81 20.46 -35.96
CA GLY A 50 4.65 20.74 -34.79
C GLY A 50 4.08 20.16 -33.49
N ASP A 51 2.75 20.06 -33.38
CA ASP A 51 2.10 19.44 -32.22
C ASP A 51 2.19 17.91 -32.24
N ASP A 52 2.15 17.29 -33.42
CA ASP A 52 2.42 15.84 -33.57
C ASP A 52 3.84 15.50 -33.11
N GLN A 53 4.83 16.33 -33.46
CA GLN A 53 6.22 16.15 -33.01
C GLN A 53 6.34 16.26 -31.48
N ARG A 54 5.62 17.20 -30.85
CA ARG A 54 5.57 17.32 -29.38
C ARG A 54 4.92 16.09 -28.74
N GLN A 55 3.82 15.59 -29.31
CA GLN A 55 3.16 14.38 -28.81
C GLN A 55 4.07 13.15 -28.93
N LEU A 56 4.80 12.98 -30.04
CA LEU A 56 5.78 11.91 -30.19
C LEU A 56 6.89 11.98 -29.12
N ALA A 57 7.39 13.19 -28.84
CA ALA A 57 8.40 13.40 -27.80
C ALA A 57 7.88 13.05 -26.39
N LEU A 58 6.59 13.26 -26.11
CA LEU A 58 5.96 12.86 -24.85
C LEU A 58 5.69 11.34 -24.78
N LEU A 59 5.34 10.72 -25.90
CA LEU A 59 5.05 9.28 -25.95
C LEU A 59 6.31 8.43 -25.78
N ALA A 60 7.46 8.86 -26.31
CA ALA A 60 8.72 8.11 -26.21
C ALA A 60 9.07 7.67 -24.77
N PRO A 61 9.19 8.58 -23.76
CA PRO A 61 9.50 8.16 -22.39
C PRO A 61 8.38 7.37 -21.72
N LEU A 62 7.13 7.46 -22.20
CA LEU A 62 6.02 6.65 -21.69
C LEU A 62 6.12 5.21 -22.21
N ILE A 63 6.43 5.04 -23.49
CA ILE A 63 6.68 3.73 -24.11
C ILE A 63 7.87 3.05 -23.42
N ASP A 64 8.98 3.76 -23.20
CA ASP A 64 10.15 3.19 -22.51
C ASP A 64 9.80 2.70 -21.09
N LYS A 65 9.01 3.49 -20.34
CA LYS A 65 8.53 3.10 -19.01
C LYS A 65 7.57 1.91 -19.08
N ALA A 66 6.68 1.86 -20.07
CA ALA A 66 5.75 0.76 -20.26
C ALA A 66 6.48 -0.54 -20.63
N GLN A 67 7.47 -0.46 -21.53
CA GLN A 67 8.34 -1.57 -21.90
C GLN A 67 9.09 -2.10 -20.67
N ALA A 68 9.73 -1.22 -19.90
CA ALA A 68 10.45 -1.62 -18.69
C ALA A 68 9.54 -2.29 -17.64
N ARG A 69 8.28 -1.86 -17.54
CA ARG A 69 7.27 -2.50 -16.68
C ARG A 69 6.86 -3.87 -17.23
N PHE A 70 6.63 -3.98 -18.54
CA PHE A 70 6.29 -5.22 -19.21
C PHE A 70 7.40 -6.26 -19.05
N ASP A 71 8.66 -5.90 -19.30
CA ASP A 71 9.81 -6.79 -19.16
C ASP A 71 9.99 -7.27 -17.71
N ARG A 72 9.80 -6.36 -16.75
CA ARG A 72 9.84 -6.69 -15.32
C ARG A 72 8.75 -7.69 -14.95
N GLU A 73 7.54 -7.49 -15.47
CA GLU A 73 6.43 -8.41 -15.22
C GLU A 73 6.62 -9.75 -15.94
N GLY A 74 7.21 -9.75 -17.14
CA GLY A 74 7.64 -10.97 -17.83
C GLY A 74 8.65 -11.77 -17.02
N LYS A 75 9.69 -11.12 -16.47
CA LYS A 75 10.67 -11.76 -15.57
C LYS A 75 10.00 -12.33 -14.31
N ARG A 76 9.05 -11.60 -13.72
CA ARG A 76 8.26 -12.05 -12.57
C ARG A 76 7.34 -13.22 -12.90
N ALA A 77 6.74 -13.21 -14.09
CA ALA A 77 5.92 -14.31 -14.56
C ALA A 77 6.75 -15.59 -14.75
N LEU A 78 8.03 -15.48 -15.07
CA LEU A 78 8.95 -16.62 -15.15
C LEU A 78 9.45 -17.08 -13.76
N ASP A 79 9.48 -16.20 -12.75
CA ASP A 79 9.88 -16.54 -11.38
C ASP A 79 8.83 -17.40 -10.67
N ASP A 80 9.15 -18.68 -10.48
CA ASP A 80 8.35 -19.66 -9.75
C ASP A 80 8.01 -19.21 -8.33
N THR A 81 8.92 -18.51 -7.65
CA THR A 81 8.69 -17.99 -6.29
C THR A 81 7.65 -16.88 -6.31
N PHE A 82 7.71 -16.00 -7.30
CA PHE A 82 6.72 -14.94 -7.49
C PHE A 82 5.35 -15.51 -7.87
N ARG A 83 5.30 -16.50 -8.79
CA ARG A 83 4.07 -17.23 -9.13
C ARG A 83 3.45 -17.90 -7.90
N LYS A 84 4.25 -18.61 -7.10
CA LYS A 84 3.81 -19.20 -5.83
C LYS A 84 3.29 -18.14 -4.87
N ARG A 85 3.98 -17.01 -4.69
CA ARG A 85 3.53 -15.89 -3.83
C ARG A 85 2.23 -15.25 -4.28
N ARG A 86 1.99 -15.18 -5.59
CA ARG A 86 0.75 -14.66 -6.13
C ARG A 86 -0.41 -15.64 -5.97
N GLY A 87 -0.15 -16.93 -6.21
CA GLY A 87 -1.09 -18.00 -5.89
C GLY A 87 -1.33 -18.12 -4.38
N ILE A 88 -0.38 -17.72 -3.53
CA ILE A 88 -0.54 -17.69 -2.07
C ILE A 88 -1.65 -16.72 -1.66
N ASP A 89 -1.86 -15.59 -2.36
CA ASP A 89 -2.93 -14.67 -2.00
C ASP A 89 -4.31 -15.24 -2.37
N GLU A 90 -4.44 -15.91 -3.53
CA GLU A 90 -5.65 -16.68 -3.87
C GLU A 90 -5.86 -17.89 -2.94
N TRP A 91 -4.80 -18.61 -2.60
CA TRP A 91 -4.83 -19.73 -1.65
C TRP A 91 -5.22 -19.27 -0.24
N ARG A 92 -4.64 -18.18 0.28
CA ARG A 92 -5.00 -17.56 1.57
C ARG A 92 -6.44 -17.04 1.60
N ALA A 93 -6.99 -16.64 0.44
CA ALA A 93 -8.37 -16.19 0.34
C ALA A 93 -9.37 -17.36 0.22
N GLY A 94 -8.95 -18.49 -0.35
CA GLY A 94 -9.75 -19.70 -0.55
C GLY A 94 -9.37 -20.86 0.38
N ALA A 95 -9.00 -22.01 -0.21
CA ALA A 95 -8.78 -23.28 0.49
C ALA A 95 -7.69 -23.22 1.59
N GLY A 96 -6.70 -22.36 1.44
CA GLY A 96 -5.63 -22.16 2.41
C GLY A 96 -5.95 -21.20 3.55
N ARG A 97 -7.14 -20.60 3.57
CA ARG A 97 -7.54 -19.61 4.58
C ARG A 97 -7.53 -20.22 5.98
N ASP A 98 -8.06 -21.43 6.14
CA ASP A 98 -8.16 -22.07 7.45
C ASP A 98 -6.80 -22.56 7.94
N GLU A 99 -5.95 -23.11 7.06
CA GLU A 99 -4.56 -23.46 7.39
C GLU A 99 -3.72 -22.23 7.75
N TYR A 100 -3.84 -21.15 6.97
CA TYR A 100 -3.18 -19.88 7.25
C TYR A 100 -3.63 -19.28 8.60
N ASN A 101 -4.93 -19.36 8.91
CA ASN A 101 -5.46 -18.91 10.19
C ASN A 101 -5.07 -19.83 11.35
N ALA A 102 -5.01 -21.15 11.15
CA ALA A 102 -4.56 -22.11 12.14
C ALA A 102 -3.11 -21.83 12.56
N ALA A 103 -2.22 -21.58 11.59
CA ALA A 103 -0.83 -21.19 11.86
C ALA A 103 -0.70 -19.84 12.62
N ARG A 104 -1.67 -18.93 12.47
CA ARG A 104 -1.71 -17.67 13.25
C ARG A 104 -2.29 -17.87 14.65
N ARG A 105 -3.19 -18.84 14.81
CA ARG A 105 -3.79 -19.24 16.10
C ARG A 105 -2.85 -20.12 16.93
N SER A 106 -1.91 -20.82 16.30
CA SER A 106 -0.92 -21.70 16.97
C SER A 106 0.29 -20.96 17.55
N ARG A 107 0.18 -19.66 17.82
CA ARG A 107 1.27 -18.92 18.47
C ARG A 107 1.33 -19.32 19.94
N GLU A 108 2.50 -19.75 20.40
CA GLU A 108 2.75 -20.08 21.81
C GLU A 108 2.49 -18.90 22.74
N THR A 109 2.80 -17.68 22.30
CA THR A 109 2.54 -16.46 23.06
C THR A 109 1.37 -15.68 22.47
N PRO A 110 0.26 -15.48 23.22
CA PRO A 110 -0.79 -14.56 22.82
C PRO A 110 -0.24 -13.14 22.68
N ASN A 111 -0.89 -12.32 21.84
CA ASN A 111 -0.57 -10.90 21.79
C ASN A 111 -0.80 -10.28 23.18
N ALA A 112 0.04 -9.32 23.57
CA ALA A 112 -0.18 -8.57 24.80
C ALA A 112 -1.60 -8.01 24.83
N ASP A 113 -2.32 -8.21 25.94
CA ASP A 113 -3.61 -7.58 26.11
C ASP A 113 -3.43 -6.06 26.18
N LEU A 114 -4.23 -5.35 25.40
CA LEU A 114 -4.24 -3.89 25.29
C LEU A 114 -5.56 -3.30 25.78
N SER A 115 -6.46 -4.11 26.34
CA SER A 115 -7.79 -3.70 26.79
C SER A 115 -7.73 -2.45 27.67
N ASP A 116 -6.80 -2.40 28.61
CA ASP A 116 -6.59 -1.31 29.58
C ASP A 116 -6.09 0.01 28.98
N LEU A 117 -5.58 0.00 27.74
CA LEU A 117 -5.06 1.22 27.10
C LEU A 117 -6.19 2.01 26.43
N THR A 118 -6.19 3.32 26.65
CA THR A 118 -7.09 4.24 25.94
C THR A 118 -6.78 4.23 24.43
N PRO A 119 -7.73 4.64 23.56
CA PRO A 119 -7.49 4.72 22.11
C PRO A 119 -6.26 5.54 21.73
N ASP A 120 -6.03 6.66 22.43
CA ASP A 120 -4.86 7.51 22.20
C ASP A 120 -3.55 6.85 22.64
N GLN A 121 -3.56 6.15 23.78
CA GLN A 121 -2.40 5.37 24.21
C GLN A 121 -2.09 4.22 23.24
N LYS A 122 -3.11 3.55 22.70
CA LYS A 122 -2.96 2.52 21.65
C LYS A 122 -2.33 3.10 20.39
N LYS A 123 -2.82 4.25 19.93
CA LYS A 123 -2.27 4.95 18.76
C LYS A 123 -0.80 5.35 18.98
N ARG A 124 -0.48 5.89 20.15
CA ARG A 124 0.90 6.26 20.55
C ARG A 124 1.82 5.05 20.57
N ARG A 125 1.42 3.96 21.25
CA ARG A 125 2.17 2.70 21.28
C ARG A 125 2.46 2.16 19.88
N LYS A 126 1.49 2.26 18.96
CA LYS A 126 1.67 1.83 17.57
C LYS A 126 2.70 2.70 16.84
N LEU A 127 2.65 4.02 17.03
CA LEU A 127 3.64 4.94 16.44
C LEU A 127 5.05 4.65 16.97
N ASP A 128 5.17 4.43 18.28
CA ASP A 128 6.43 4.05 18.93
C ASP A 128 6.99 2.75 18.35
N GLN A 129 6.17 1.71 18.28
CA GLN A 129 6.56 0.42 17.71
C GLN A 129 7.06 0.56 16.27
N VAL A 130 6.38 1.37 15.45
CA VAL A 130 6.80 1.63 14.07
C VAL A 130 8.13 2.38 14.02
N ALA A 131 8.32 3.39 14.86
CA ALA A 131 9.57 4.14 14.95
C ALA A 131 10.74 3.24 15.37
N ASP A 132 10.53 2.39 16.37
CA ASP A 132 11.55 1.47 16.88
C ASP A 132 11.91 0.41 15.85
N ASN A 133 10.92 -0.17 15.16
CA ASN A 133 11.16 -1.12 14.08
C ASN A 133 11.98 -0.51 12.93
N ARG A 134 11.68 0.75 12.56
CA ARG A 134 12.46 1.47 11.54
C ARG A 134 13.88 1.76 12.01
N TRP A 135 14.05 2.14 13.27
CA TRP A 135 15.36 2.39 13.85
C TRP A 135 16.20 1.11 13.93
N MET A 136 15.65 0.01 14.47
CA MET A 136 16.31 -1.30 14.52
C MET A 136 16.72 -1.77 13.12
N LYS A 137 15.84 -1.61 12.12
CA LYS A 137 16.16 -1.93 10.74
C LYS A 137 17.38 -1.14 10.25
N ARG A 138 17.42 0.17 10.46
CA ARG A 138 18.59 0.99 10.08
C ARG A 138 19.87 0.55 10.79
N CYS A 139 19.79 0.21 12.08
CA CYS A 139 20.96 -0.31 12.80
C CYS A 139 21.46 -1.64 12.22
N ARG A 140 20.56 -2.56 11.85
CA ARG A 140 20.92 -3.81 11.18
C ARG A 140 21.53 -3.55 9.80
N ASP A 141 20.94 -2.64 9.01
CA ASP A 141 21.45 -2.25 7.69
C ASP A 141 22.85 -1.61 7.81
N ASN A 142 23.14 -0.95 8.94
CA ASN A 142 24.46 -0.40 9.29
C ASN A 142 25.41 -1.43 9.96
N GLY A 143 25.05 -2.71 10.00
CA GLY A 143 25.89 -3.78 10.53
C GLY A 143 26.05 -3.81 12.06
N TRP A 144 25.13 -3.20 12.82
CA TRP A 144 25.19 -3.26 14.28
C TRP A 144 24.85 -4.66 14.79
N PRO A 145 25.58 -5.19 15.80
CA PRO A 145 25.28 -6.49 16.39
C PRO A 145 23.96 -6.43 17.20
N GLU A 146 23.15 -7.49 17.12
CA GLU A 146 21.80 -7.53 17.72
C GLU A 146 21.79 -7.21 19.23
N PRO A 147 22.74 -7.70 20.07
CA PRO A 147 22.77 -7.34 21.50
C PRO A 147 22.92 -5.83 21.74
N ARG A 148 23.70 -5.14 20.89
CA ARG A 148 23.86 -3.68 20.96
C ARG A 148 22.56 -2.97 20.59
N ILE A 149 21.89 -3.43 19.54
CA ILE A 149 20.60 -2.86 19.11
C ILE A 149 19.57 -2.96 20.24
N GLN A 150 19.51 -4.10 20.94
CA GLN A 150 18.58 -4.29 22.06
C GLN A 150 18.91 -3.38 23.25
N ALA A 151 20.20 -3.25 23.62
CA ALA A 151 20.62 -2.37 24.70
C ALA A 151 20.25 -0.89 24.43
N GLU A 152 20.55 -0.42 23.22
CA GLU A 152 20.26 0.95 22.78
C GLU A 152 18.75 1.20 22.63
N LEU A 153 17.98 0.17 22.25
CA LEU A 153 16.53 0.26 22.22
C LEU A 153 15.95 0.53 23.62
N MET A 154 16.46 -0.16 24.65
CA MET A 154 16.02 0.09 26.02
C MET A 154 16.31 1.52 26.48
N VAL A 155 17.48 2.07 26.11
CA VAL A 155 17.82 3.48 26.40
C VAL A 155 16.84 4.42 25.70
N ARG A 156 16.54 4.20 24.41
CA ARG A 156 15.57 5.01 23.67
C ARG A 156 14.15 4.92 24.22
N VAL A 157 13.74 3.77 24.74
CA VAL A 157 12.42 3.61 25.38
C VAL A 157 12.38 4.42 26.67
N ARG A 158 13.39 4.29 27.54
CA ARG A 158 13.48 5.06 28.80
C ARG A 158 13.49 6.56 28.56
N GLN A 159 14.32 7.04 27.63
CA GLN A 159 14.38 8.46 27.30
C GLN A 159 13.01 8.99 26.86
N ARG A 160 12.29 8.26 26.01
CA ARG A 160 10.94 8.68 25.59
C ARG A 160 9.93 8.69 26.74
N GLU A 161 10.08 7.81 27.73
CA GLU A 161 9.22 7.81 28.90
C GLU A 161 9.54 8.99 29.83
N GLU A 162 10.83 9.33 29.99
CA GLU A 162 11.30 10.51 30.73
C GLU A 162 10.83 11.80 30.06
N ASP A 163 11.06 11.97 28.76
CA ASP A 163 10.61 13.15 27.99
C ASP A 163 9.08 13.35 28.10
N ARG A 164 8.32 12.25 28.22
CA ARG A 164 6.86 12.31 28.41
C ARG A 164 6.48 12.70 29.82
N ALA A 165 7.18 12.16 30.83
CA ALA A 165 6.93 12.53 32.22
C ALA A 165 7.19 14.02 32.41
N GLU A 166 8.30 14.54 31.85
CA GLU A 166 8.63 15.96 31.86
C GLU A 166 7.55 16.78 31.16
N LYS A 167 7.14 16.40 29.94
CA LYS A 167 6.07 17.11 29.22
C LYS A 167 4.74 17.13 29.98
N VAL A 168 4.37 16.03 30.65
CA VAL A 168 3.15 16.00 31.48
C VAL A 168 3.27 16.97 32.65
N THR A 169 4.46 17.09 33.26
CA THR A 169 4.69 18.09 34.31
C THR A 169 4.63 19.52 33.77
N GLU A 170 5.22 19.79 32.61
CA GLU A 170 5.15 21.10 31.94
C GLU A 170 3.71 21.48 31.63
N ASP A 171 2.96 20.61 30.96
CA ASP A 171 1.54 20.82 30.60
C ASP A 171 0.70 21.09 31.87
N ALA A 172 0.98 20.40 32.98
CA ALA A 172 0.30 20.62 34.26
C ALA A 172 0.67 21.96 34.89
N THR A 173 1.94 22.38 34.82
CA THR A 173 2.37 23.69 35.32
C THR A 173 1.80 24.83 34.48
N GLU A 174 1.72 24.67 33.16
CA GLU A 174 1.14 25.66 32.26
C GLU A 174 -0.38 25.78 32.46
N ALA A 175 -1.08 24.66 32.67
CA ALA A 175 -2.49 24.67 33.05
C ALA A 175 -2.73 25.41 34.37
N ALA A 176 -1.92 25.11 35.41
CA ALA A 176 -2.00 25.80 36.70
C ALA A 176 -1.71 27.30 36.60
N MET A 177 -0.79 27.70 35.71
CA MET A 177 -0.55 29.12 35.43
C MET A 177 -1.73 29.77 34.70
N ARG A 178 -2.35 29.11 33.72
CA ARG A 178 -3.55 29.62 33.02
C ARG A 178 -4.77 29.77 33.94
N ASP A 179 -4.89 28.92 34.95
CA ASP A 179 -5.97 28.99 35.95
C ASP A 179 -5.76 30.13 36.96
N ASN A 180 -4.59 30.77 36.98
CA ASN A 180 -4.35 31.94 37.82
C ASN A 180 -4.96 33.20 37.16
N PRO A 181 -5.91 33.90 37.83
CA PRO A 181 -6.60 35.07 37.27
C PRO A 181 -5.70 36.30 37.02
N THR A 182 -4.44 36.27 37.47
CA THR A 182 -3.43 37.32 37.20
C THR A 182 -2.50 36.97 36.04
N PHE A 183 -2.58 35.76 35.49
CA PHE A 183 -1.74 35.32 34.38
C PHE A 183 -2.18 36.00 33.08
N GLY A 184 -1.29 36.80 32.48
CA GLY A 184 -1.56 37.53 31.23
C GLY A 184 -2.14 38.94 31.40
N MET A 185 -2.26 39.46 32.63
CA MET A 185 -2.54 40.88 32.87
C MET A 185 -1.23 41.69 32.85
N PHE A 186 -0.83 42.13 31.65
CA PHE A 186 0.16 43.20 31.44
C PHE A 186 -0.46 44.29 30.56
#